data_AF-A0A7X7APW9-F1
#
_entry.id   AF-A0A7X7APW9-F1
#
_cell.length_a   1.000
_cell.length_b   1.000
_cell.length_c   1.000
_cell.angle_alpha   90.00
_cell.angle_beta   90.00
_cell.angle_gamma   90.00
#
_symmetry.space_group_name_H-M   'P 1'
#
loop_
_entity.id
_entity.type
_entity.pdbx_description
1 polymer ?
#
loop_
_entity_poly.entity_id
_entity_poly.type
_entity_poly.pdbx_seq_one_letter_code
_entity_poly.pdbx_strand_id
1 'polypeptide(L)' 'MMEKLRVGIVGATGLVGQTFISLLEDHPWFKTTA' A
#
# COMPACT_ATOMS: atom_id res chain seq x y z
N MET A 1 8.51 16.64 8.71
CA MET A 1 7.94 15.29 8.48
C MET A 1 7.64 15.20 7.00
N MET A 2 8.19 14.21 6.29
CA MET A 2 7.95 14.06 4.85
C MET A 2 6.53 13.52 4.65
N GLU A 3 5.76 14.08 3.72
CA GLU A 3 4.39 13.61 3.45
C GLU A 3 4.46 12.22 2.79
N LYS A 4 3.65 11.27 3.26
CA LYS A 4 3.60 9.91 2.68
C LYS A 4 3.01 9.98 1.27
N LEU A 5 3.63 9.28 0.33
CA LEU A 5 3.16 9.16 -1.04
C LEU A 5 1.91 8.27 -1.07
N ARG A 6 0.84 8.78 -1.70
CA ARG A 6 -0.41 8.05 -1.89
C ARG A 6 -0.25 7.05 -3.03
N VAL A 7 -0.56 5.80 -2.75
CA VAL A 7 -0.49 4.70 -3.74
C VAL A 7 -1.80 3.93 -3.76
N GLY A 8 -2.07 3.29 -4.90
CA GLY A 8 -3.21 2.39 -5.07
C GLY A 8 -2.75 1.01 -5.54
N ILE A 9 -3.47 -0.04 -5.15
CA ILE A 9 -3.15 -1.43 -5.50
C ILE A 9 -4.24 -1.96 -6.45
N VAL A 10 -3.92 -2.07 -7.73
CA VAL A 10 -4.81 -2.69 -8.71
C VAL A 10 -4.81 -4.20 -8.52
N GLY A 11 -5.99 -4.81 -8.39
CA GLY A 11 -6.11 -6.25 -8.13
C GLY A 11 -5.82 -6.64 -6.67
N ALA A 12 -6.15 -5.76 -5.72
CA ALA A 12 -5.94 -5.95 -4.28
C ALA A 12 -6.53 -7.25 -3.71
N THR A 13 -7.52 -7.88 -4.34
CA THR A 13 -8.15 -9.13 -3.88
C THR A 13 -7.36 -10.39 -4.21
N GLY A 14 -6.43 -10.33 -5.17
CA GLY A 14 -5.59 -11.47 -5.52
C GLY A 14 -4.50 -11.73 -4.48
N LEU A 15 -3.88 -12.91 -4.53
CA LEU A 15 -2.78 -13.29 -3.63
C LEU A 15 -1.67 -12.24 -3.60
N VAL A 16 -1.28 -11.70 -4.77
CA VAL A 16 -0.25 -10.68 -4.90
C VAL A 16 -0.70 -9.34 -4.28
N GLY A 17 -1.95 -8.95 -4.49
CA GLY A 17 -2.51 -7.71 -3.94
C GLY A 17 -2.55 -7.72 -2.41
N GLN A 18 -2.98 -8.84 -1.82
CA GLN A 18 -2.98 -9.03 -0.36
C GLN A 18 -1.56 -8.96 0.23
N THR A 19 -0.56 -9.55 -0.44
CA THR A 19 0.85 -9.43 -0.02
C THR A 19 1.32 -7.97 -0.01
N PHE A 20 0.98 -7.19 -1.05
CA PHE A 20 1.33 -5.77 -1.06
C PHE A 20 0.62 -4.97 0.05
N ILE A 21 -0.62 -5.32 0.39
CA ILE A 21 -1.32 -4.70 1.53
C ILE A 21 -0.54 -4.93 2.82
N SER A 22 -0.16 -6.17 3.12
CA SER A 22 0.62 -6.49 4.33
C SER A 22 1.99 -5.83 4.37
N LEU A 23 2.68 -5.73 3.22
CA LEU A 23 3.99 -5.09 3.14
C LEU A 23 3.93 -3.56 3.29
N LEU A 24 2.82 -2.95 2.84
CA LEU A 24 2.62 -1.50 2.90
C LEU A 24 1.94 -1.04 4.20
N GLU A 25 1.52 -1.98 5.05
CA GLU A 25 1.05 -1.69 6.40
C GLU A 25 2.14 -0.95 7.19
N ASP A 26 1.77 0.20 7.77
CA ASP A 26 2.65 1.09 8.52
C ASP A 26 3.93 1.57 7.81
N HIS A 27 3.99 1.47 6.49
CA HIS A 27 5.18 1.81 5.74
C HIS A 27 5.57 3.30 5.89
N PRO A 28 6.86 3.64 6.08
CA PRO A 28 7.30 5.01 6.41
C PRO A 28 7.02 6.01 5.28
N TRP A 29 7.02 5.55 4.02
CA TRP A 29 6.93 6.43 2.85
C TRP A 29 5.61 6.35 2.10
N PHE A 30 4.82 5.30 2.30
CA PHE A 30 3.64 5.02 1.48
C PHE A 30 2.37 4.97 2.32
N LYS A 31 1.28 5.49 1.76
CA LYS A 31 -0.07 5.37 2.29
C LYS A 31 -0.97 4.79 1.21
N THR A 32 -1.49 3.58 1.45
CA THR A 32 -2.47 2.94 0.57
C THR A 32 -3.79 3.70 0.62
N THR A 33 -4.39 3.99 -0.54
CA THR A 33 -5.61 4.82 -0.64
C THR A 33 -6.72 4.24 -1.50
N ALA A 34 -6.41 3.28 -2.38
CA ALA A 34 -7.35 2.62 -3.28
C ALA A 34 -6.86 1.21 -3.64
#